data_AF-A0A6P0N7Q0-F1
#
_entry.id   AF-A0A6P0N7Q0-F1
#
_cell.length_a   1.000
_cell.length_b   1.000
_cell.length_c   1.000
_cell.angle_alpha   90.00
_cell.angle_beta   90.00
_cell.angle_gamma   90.00
#
_symmetry.space_group_name_H-M   'P 1'
#
loop_
_entity.id
_entity.type
_entity.pdbx_description
1 polymer ?
#
loop_
_entity_poly.entity_id
_entity_poly.type
_entity_poly.pdbx_seq_one_letter_code
_entity_poly.pdbx_strand_id
1 'polypeptide(L)' 'MSSGDCYVGGVTCYPSERLLEEVAYIAYHLHWSYDQIMSLDHQERQRWVAQVASINEKLNEQVIGLR' A
#
# COMPACT_ATOMS: atom_id res chain seq x y z
N MET A 1 4.69 2.55 -21.72
CA MET A 1 5.43 1.72 -20.76
C MET A 1 4.64 1.71 -19.46
N SER A 2 3.91 0.63 -19.17
CA SER A 2 3.49 0.26 -17.81
C SER A 2 2.96 -1.16 -17.90
N SER A 3 3.88 -2.09 -18.13
CA SER A 3 3.63 -3.53 -18.05
C SER A 3 3.50 -3.89 -16.57
N GLY A 4 2.30 -4.22 -16.11
CA GLY A 4 2.04 -4.58 -14.72
C GLY A 4 1.25 -5.87 -14.54
N ASP A 5 0.81 -6.53 -15.61
CA ASP A 5 0.05 -7.77 -15.50
C ASP A 5 0.93 -8.95 -15.90
N CYS A 6 1.39 -9.73 -14.92
CA CYS A 6 2.06 -11.01 -15.17
C CYS A 6 0.98 -12.08 -15.45
N TYR A 7 0.69 -12.29 -16.74
CA TYR A 7 -0.13 -13.41 -17.20
C TYR A 7 0.72 -14.68 -17.26
N VAL A 8 0.60 -15.55 -16.25
CA VAL A 8 1.11 -16.92 -16.30
C VAL A 8 -0.09 -17.87 -16.36
N GLY A 9 -0.35 -18.45 -17.53
CA GLY A 9 -1.28 -19.57 -17.67
C GLY A 9 -2.76 -19.31 -17.34
N GLY A 10 -3.25 -18.07 -17.50
CA GLY A 10 -4.66 -17.73 -17.25
C GLY A 10 -5.02 -17.40 -15.80
N VAL A 11 -4.02 -17.31 -14.91
CA VAL A 11 -4.20 -16.76 -13.56
C VAL A 11 -3.67 -15.33 -13.57
N THR A 12 -4.53 -14.35 -13.24
CA THR A 12 -4.11 -12.97 -12.98
C THR A 12 -3.25 -12.98 -11.72
N CYS A 13 -1.94 -13.06 -11.88
CA CYS A 13 -1.02 -12.90 -10.77
C CYS A 13 -1.02 -11.42 -10.43
N TYR A 14 -1.37 -11.09 -9.18
CA TYR A 14 -1.25 -9.72 -8.71
C TYR A 14 0.22 -9.32 -8.87
N PRO A 15 0.56 -8.20 -9.53
CA PRO A 15 1.96 -7.80 -9.70
C PRO A 15 2.66 -7.79 -8.36
N SER A 16 3.60 -8.70 -8.18
CA SER A 16 4.33 -8.89 -6.92
C SER A 16 4.99 -7.60 -6.45
N GLU A 17 5.37 -6.73 -7.38
CA GLU A 17 5.90 -5.40 -7.08
C GLU A 17 4.88 -4.49 -6.37
N ARG A 18 3.63 -4.40 -6.87
CA ARG A 18 2.58 -3.59 -6.22
C ARG A 18 2.25 -4.09 -4.82
N LEU A 19 2.21 -5.42 -4.64
CA LEU A 19 1.97 -6.00 -3.32
C LEU A 19 3.09 -5.64 -2.34
N LEU A 20 4.35 -5.75 -2.78
CA LEU A 20 5.51 -5.39 -1.97
C LEU A 20 5.50 -3.90 -1.62
N GLU A 21 5.15 -3.02 -2.55
CA GLU A 21 5.00 -1.59 -2.31
C GLU A 21 3.95 -1.29 -1.23
N GLU A 22 2.76 -1.89 -1.33
CA GLU A 22 1.69 -1.70 -0.34
C GLU A 22 2.10 -2.18 1.06
N VAL A 23 2.73 -3.35 1.11
CA VAL A 23 3.17 -3.95 2.38
C VAL A 23 4.28 -3.12 3.00
N ALA A 24 5.25 -2.67 2.21
CA ALA A 24 6.31 -1.79 2.68
C ALA A 24 5.76 -0.45 3.20
N TYR A 25 4.79 0.14 2.49
CA TYR A 25 4.15 1.39 2.88
C TYR A 25 3.41 1.26 4.23
N ILE A 26 2.60 0.21 4.38
CA ILE A 26 1.88 -0.05 5.64
C ILE A 26 2.85 -0.38 6.78
N ALA A 27 3.83 -1.25 6.54
CA ALA A 27 4.81 -1.62 7.57
C ALA A 27 5.61 -0.40 8.04
N TYR A 28 5.95 0.53 7.14
CA TYR A 28 6.68 1.74 7.48
C TYR A 28 5.84 2.71 8.33
N HIS A 29 4.56 2.90 8.00
CA HIS A 29 3.71 3.88 8.68
C HIS A 29 2.98 3.36 9.93
N LEU A 30 2.57 2.09 9.93
CA LEU A 30 1.80 1.48 11.04
C LEU A 30 2.65 0.55 11.91
N HIS A 31 3.88 0.23 11.50
CA HIS A 31 4.79 -0.69 12.19
C HIS A 31 4.18 -2.09 12.43
N TRP A 32 3.22 -2.50 11.60
CA TRP A 32 2.65 -3.84 11.64
C TRP A 32 3.64 -4.86 11.09
N SER A 33 3.58 -6.10 11.60
CA SER A 33 4.42 -7.17 11.09
C SER A 33 3.99 -7.56 9.68
N TYR A 34 4.94 -8.07 8.90
CA TYR A 34 4.69 -8.58 7.55
C TYR A 34 3.56 -9.62 7.54
N ASP A 35 3.57 -10.55 8.50
CA ASP A 35 2.54 -11.59 8.63
C ASP A 35 1.14 -11.00 8.87
N GLN A 36 1.05 -9.96 9.70
CA GLN A 36 -0.21 -9.28 9.96
C GLN A 36 -0.75 -8.61 8.68
N ILE A 37 0.11 -7.96 7.90
CA ILE A 37 -0.29 -7.30 6.64
C ILE A 37 -0.68 -8.33 5.57
N MET A 38 0.04 -9.45 5.50
CA MET A 38 -0.27 -10.55 4.58
C MET A 38 -1.54 -11.31 4.96
N SER A 39 -1.95 -11.25 6.23
CA SER A 39 -3.23 -11.80 6.68
C SER A 39 -4.46 -10.96 6.27
N LEU A 40 -4.25 -9.71 5.83
CA LEU A 40 -5.32 -8.83 5.38
C LEU A 40 -5.77 -9.18 3.96
N ASP A 41 -7.07 -9.13 3.75
CA ASP A 41 -7.66 -9.22 2.42
C ASP A 41 -7.13 -8.13 1.50
N HIS A 42 -7.03 -8.45 0.21
CA HIS A 42 -6.49 -7.53 -0.78
C HIS A 42 -7.20 -6.16 -0.78
N GLN A 43 -8.53 -6.17 -0.70
CA GLN A 43 -9.33 -4.95 -0.63
C GLN A 43 -9.10 -4.17 0.66
N GLU A 44 -8.88 -4.87 1.77
CA GLU A 44 -8.67 -4.22 3.06
C GLU A 44 -7.31 -3.52 3.10
N ARG A 45 -6.27 -4.16 2.57
CA ARG A 45 -4.95 -3.55 2.41
C ARG A 45 -5.00 -2.29 1.56
N GLN A 46 -5.70 -2.31 0.43
CA GLN A 46 -5.92 -1.11 -0.40
C GLN A 46 -6.57 0.04 0.37
N ARG A 47 -7.58 -0.27 1.20
CA ARG A 47 -8.24 0.75 2.04
C ARG A 47 -7.29 1.33 3.08
N TRP A 48 -6.46 0.51 3.70
CA TRP A 48 -5.47 0.96 4.66
C TRP A 48 -4.42 1.88 4.02
N VAL A 49 -3.92 1.52 2.84
CA VAL A 49 -3.00 2.39 2.08
C VAL A 49 -3.63 3.76 1.81
N ALA A 50 -4.88 3.78 1.31
CA ALA A 50 -5.59 5.03 1.02
C ALA A 50 -5.82 5.89 2.28
N GLN A 51 -6.17 5.26 3.41
CA GLN A 51 -6.36 5.95 4.68
C GLN A 51 -5.06 6.56 5.22
N VAL A 52 -3.97 5.80 5.21
CA VAL A 52 -2.66 6.28 5.66
C VAL A 52 -2.18 7.44 4.77
N ALA A 53 -2.38 7.34 3.45
CA ALA A 53 -2.08 8.44 2.54
C ALA A 53 -2.88 9.71 2.85
N SER A 54 -4.19 9.60 3.08
CA SER A 54 -5.04 10.76 3.43
C SER A 54 -4.63 11.41 4.76
N ILE A 55 -4.25 10.62 5.76
CA ILE A 55 -3.76 11.15 7.05
C ILE A 55 -2.43 11.88 6.84
N ASN A 56 -1.50 11.28 6.10
CA ASN A 56 -0.20 11.88 5.82
C ASN A 56 -0.32 13.18 5.03
N GLU A 57 -1.22 13.26 4.05
CA GLU A 57 -1.49 14.48 3.28
C GLU A 57 -1.96 15.61 4.20
N LYS A 58 -2.96 15.35 5.06
CA LYS A 58 -3.48 16.33 6.03
C LYS A 58 -2.44 16.76 7.06
N LEU A 59 -1.58 15.84 7.51
CA LEU A 59 -0.49 16.17 8.44
C LEU A 59 0.55 17.05 7.74
N ASN A 60 0.91 16.72 6.50
CA ASN A 60 1.89 17.48 5.73
C ASN A 60 1.38 18.90 5.41
N GLU A 61 0.10 19.06 5.07
CA GLU A 61 -0.53 20.37 4.89
C GLU A 61 -0.44 21.23 6.17
N GLN A 62 -0.70 20.64 7.34
CA GLN A 62 -0.59 21.34 8.62
C GLN A 62 0.85 21.73 8.96
N VAL A 63 1.82 20.87 8.64
CA VAL A 63 3.24 21.14 8.87
C VAL A 63 3.75 22.25 7.94
N ILE A 64 3.35 22.25 6.67
CA ILE A 64 3.76 23.26 5.68
C ILE A 64 3.11 24.62 5.97
N GLY A 65 1.87 24.65 6.46
CA GLY A 65 1.18 25.89 6.82
C GLY A 65 1.71 26.59 8.08
N LEU A 66 2.62 25.97 8.82
CA LEU A 66 3.23 26.51 10.04
C LEU A 66 4.62 27.12 9.82
N ARG A 67 5.04 27.31 8.56
CA ARG A 67 6.35 27.86 8.17
C ARG A 67 6.20 29.12 7.32
#